data_AF-A0AAD0F373-F1
#
_entry.id   AF-A0AAD0F373-F1
#
_cell.length_a   1.000
_cell.length_b   1.000
_cell.length_c   1.000
_cell.angle_alpha   90.00
_cell.angle_beta   90.00
_cell.angle_gamma   90.00
#
_symmetry.space_group_name_H-M   'P 1'
#
loop_
_entity.id
_entity.type
_entity.pdbx_description
1 polymer ?
#
loop_
_entity_poly.entity_id
_entity_poly.type
_entity_poly.pdbx_seq_one_letter_code
_entity_poly.pdbx_strand_id
1 'polypeptide(L)' 'MEKLNGTSMDLIQENVKKLKEIFPEIFIEGRIDFDLLRQICRGGGGTGFREF' A
#
# COMPACT_ATOMS: atom_id res chain seq x y z
N MET A 1 -1.36 15.78 -32.62
CA MET A 1 -2.12 15.55 -31.38
C MET A 1 -1.58 14.28 -30.75
N GLU A 2 -0.64 14.43 -29.82
CA GLU A 2 -0.03 13.30 -29.12
C GLU A 2 -1.01 12.81 -28.06
N LYS A 3 -1.63 11.64 -28.28
CA LYS A 3 -2.50 11.01 -27.30
C LYS A 3 -1.61 10.39 -26.22
N LEU A 4 -1.33 11.15 -25.16
CA LEU A 4 -0.72 10.65 -23.93
C LEU A 4 -1.73 9.75 -23.20
N ASN A 5 -1.91 8.50 -23.66
CA ASN A 5 -2.93 7.58 -23.13
C ASN A 5 -2.37 6.30 -22.49
N GLY A 6 -1.05 6.20 -22.27
CA GLY A 6 -0.41 5.00 -21.72
C GLY A 6 0.25 5.18 -20.35
N THR A 7 0.91 6.30 -20.10
CA THR A 7 1.86 6.42 -18.99
C THR A 7 1.24 6.40 -17.59
N SER A 8 -0.05 6.68 -17.44
CA SER A 8 -0.71 6.69 -16.12
C SER A 8 -1.18 5.29 -15.67
N MET A 9 -1.54 4.42 -16.61
CA MET A 9 -2.00 3.06 -16.29
C MET A 9 -0.84 2.18 -15.80
N ASP A 10 0.33 2.33 -16.43
CA ASP A 10 1.55 1.62 -16.06
C ASP A 10 1.97 1.95 -14.61
N LEU A 11 1.90 3.23 -14.23
CA LEU A 11 2.25 3.66 -12.87
C LEU A 11 1.34 3.06 -11.80
N ILE A 12 0.04 2.95 -12.06
CA ILE A 12 -0.89 2.31 -11.12
C ILE A 12 -0.57 0.82 -10.98
N GLN A 13 -0.39 0.11 -12.11
CA GLN A 13 -0.06 -1.32 -12.10
C GLN A 13 1.29 -1.59 -11.41
N GLU A 14 2.31 -0.78 -11.72
CA GLU A 14 3.62 -0.85 -11.07
C GLU A 14 3.53 -0.58 -9.57
N ASN A 15 2.77 0.44 -9.15
CA ASN A 15 2.60 0.75 -7.73
C ASN A 15 1.87 -0.36 -6.99
N VAL A 16 0.83 -0.96 -7.59
CA VAL A 16 0.12 -2.11 -7.01
C VAL A 16 1.04 -3.33 -6.89
N LYS A 17 1.87 -3.59 -7.91
CA LYS A 17 2.86 -4.68 -7.86
C LYS A 17 3.86 -4.46 -6.73
N LYS A 18 4.46 -3.26 -6.66
CA LYS A 18 5.41 -2.89 -5.59
C LYS A 18 4.76 -2.95 -4.20
N LEU A 19 3.52 -2.47 -4.05
CA LEU A 19 2.76 -2.58 -2.79
C LEU A 19 2.57 -4.04 -2.38
N LYS A 20 2.27 -4.94 -3.32
CA LYS A 20 2.11 -6.37 -3.04
C LYS A 20 3.43 -7.07 -2.72
N GLU A 21 4.55 -6.62 -3.30
CA GLU A 21 5.88 -7.14 -2.98
C GLU A 21 6.38 -6.66 -1.60
N ILE A 22 6.12 -5.40 -1.24
CA ILE A 22 6.58 -4.80 0.01
C ILE A 22 5.64 -5.14 1.18
N PHE A 23 4.33 -5.10 0.94
CA PHE A 23 3.29 -5.25 1.95
C PHE A 23 2.22 -6.25 1.47
N PRO A 24 2.53 -7.54 1.29
CA PRO A 24 1.53 -8.53 0.89
C PRO A 24 0.40 -8.68 1.93
N GLU A 25 0.70 -8.42 3.21
CA GLU A 25 -0.23 -8.55 4.33
C GLU A 25 -1.41 -7.57 4.30
N ILE A 26 -1.28 -6.43 3.62
CA ILE A 26 -2.38 -5.46 3.50
C ILE A 26 -3.44 -5.93 2.51
N PHE A 27 -3.18 -6.96 1.71
CA PHE A 27 -4.14 -7.46 0.73
C PHE A 27 -5.03 -8.54 1.36
N ILE A 28 -6.18 -8.12 1.91
CA ILE A 28 -7.15 -8.99 2.57
C ILE A 28 -8.33 -9.21 1.62
N GLU A 29 -8.61 -10.48 1.29
CA GLU A 29 -9.76 -10.89 0.44
C GLU A 29 -9.89 -10.09 -0.88
N GLY A 30 -8.75 -9.79 -1.51
CA GLY A 30 -8.71 -9.06 -2.78
C GLY A 30 -8.91 -7.54 -2.67
N ARG A 31 -8.89 -6.97 -1.46
CA ARG A 31 -8.90 -5.52 -1.19
C ARG A 31 -7.64 -5.11 -0.44
N ILE A 32 -7.30 -3.82 -0.53
CA ILE A 32 -6.19 -3.23 0.22
C ILE A 32 -6.74 -2.68 1.53
N ASP A 33 -6.22 -3.18 2.66
CA ASP A 33 -6.45 -2.65 3.98
C ASP A 33 -5.51 -1.46 4.23
N PHE A 34 -6.07 -0.25 4.08
CA PHE A 34 -5.33 0.98 4.29
C PHE A 34 -5.02 1.25 5.77
N ASP A 35 -5.76 0.66 6.71
CA ASP A 35 -5.48 0.81 8.14
C ASP A 35 -4.22 0.03 8.50
N LEU A 36 -4.15 -1.23 8.04
CA LEU A 36 -2.95 -2.07 8.18
C LEU A 36 -1.75 -1.44 7.45
N LEU A 37 -1.94 -0.93 6.22
CA LEU A 37 -0.87 -0.20 5.52
C LEU A 37 -0.39 1.01 6.33
N ARG A 38 -1.30 1.76 6.97
CA ARG A 38 -0.95 2.89 7.84
C ARG A 38 -0.17 2.44 9.07
N GLN A 39 -0.55 1.33 9.68
CA GLN A 39 0.15 0.77 10.84
C GLN A 39 1.58 0.36 10.48
N ILE A 40 1.76 -0.31 9.34
CA ILE A 40 3.08 -0.73 8.86
C ILE A 40 3.94 0.48 8.46
N CYS A 41 3.40 1.43 7.68
CA CYS A 41 4.13 2.63 7.26
C CYS A 41 4.45 3.58 8.41
N ARG A 42 3.65 3.61 9.48
CA ARG A 42 3.97 4.35 10.71
C ARG A 42 5.11 3.71 11.52
N GLY A 43 5.64 2.57 11.06
CA GLY A 43 6.84 1.94 11.59
C GLY A 43 6.60 1.26 12.93
N GLY A 44 6.06 0.05 12.94
CA GLY A 44 6.13 -0.86 14.11
C GLY A 44 5.66 -0.29 15.46
N GLY A 45 4.82 0.76 15.47
CA GLY A 45 4.42 1.49 16.68
C GLY A 45 3.14 0.97 17.33
N GLY A 46 2.74 -0.25 16.97
CA GLY A 46 1.52 -0.90 17.44
C GLY A 46 1.67 -1.69 18.74
N THR A 47 2.74 -1.53 19.53
CA THR A 47 2.80 -2.06 20.90
C THR A 47 3.71 -1.18 21.76
N GLY A 48 3.18 -0.03 22.16
CA GLY A 48 3.59 0.65 23.36
C GLY A 48 2.31 1.05 24.06
N PHE A 49 1.70 0.11 24.78
CA PHE A 49 0.77 0.43 25.86
C PHE A 49 1.35 1.64 26.60
N ARG A 50 0.67 2.79 26.54
CA ARG A 50 0.72 3.74 27.64
C ARG A 50 0.01 3.05 28.79
N GLU A 51 0.72 2.19 29.49
CA GLU A 51 0.44 1.99 30.91
C GLU A 51 1.26 3.05 31.64
N PHE A 52 0.51 3.82 32.42
CA PHE A 52 0.86 4.84 33.41
C PHE A 52 2.32 4.92 33.85
#